data_AF-A0A5M5EGD4-F1
#
_entry.id   AF-A0A5M5EGD4-F1
#
_cell.length_a   1.000
_cell.length_b   1.000
_cell.length_c   1.000
_cell.angle_alpha   90.00
_cell.angle_beta   90.00
_cell.angle_gamma   90.00
#
_symmetry.space_group_name_H-M   'P 1'
#
loop_
_entity.id
_entity.type
_entity.pdbx_description
1 polymer ?
#
loop_
_entity_poly.entity_id
_entity_poly.type
_entity_poly.pdbx_seq_one_letter_code
_entity_poly.pdbx_strand_id
1 'polypeptide(L)'
;MDYATQRYLNDVSALDRGKYFNIHTSKDSDPDVRKFLADYGVGIGRSFWGPFSYSYGKTKKVGEYPFSEKPLNYTDLKETKRYVATEHANARTIQWGIDPVKAGAWAAEYYSKHVKGAVPEFFEPINEPFVHARDKCFNMHGQEMRMLMADFYAQTGKHIHAEPSLKKMKIIGYAAAYPAMELRDFDHWNNTMKMFIDRAGEYMDGLSVHLYDGINIVGKSSRRSGSNSEAILDLMENYSFIRLGKVLPLAVTEYGGIDNTSKGYHPIASVRTVASFNHILFNLLEREDKMLISIPFVSDKTEWHITKQYNFEPYGAALFVANNPYDLKNTAWKLNDKKYFFKLWKDVKGERVDIVSDNPDIQVAAFKDDDRLYIAIDNLDDYTHKVNLKNVLNWKGVDNVSVRSLKMIFDKGIVYDEKTLNSMPQSIDIIKDETIILCADISRKKYSNRIVRTKYYSNTYLQPVEAGKPIVFDFDGLKPGTGRAVLRMSIGRKHEMSKKPEIMVNGKKVDMPDNWRGYDQTGRDDFFGMIEIPFDYRLIRKGKNSVSVTFPDNGGRVATMILQTERYDKKVRK
;
A
#
# COMPACT_ATOMS: atom_id res chain seq x y z
N MET A 1 -19.04 -7.80 -14.82
CA MET A 1 -17.88 -8.70 -14.71
C MET A 1 -17.92 -9.79 -15.79
N ASP A 2 -16.79 -10.45 -16.02
CA ASP A 2 -16.66 -11.65 -16.84
C ASP A 2 -15.71 -12.65 -16.16
N TYR A 3 -16.28 -13.62 -15.42
CA TYR A 3 -15.49 -14.67 -14.77
C TYR A 3 -14.92 -15.71 -15.74
N ALA A 4 -15.25 -15.63 -17.04
CA ALA A 4 -14.68 -16.48 -18.08
C ALA A 4 -13.47 -15.82 -18.77
N THR A 5 -13.13 -14.59 -18.42
CA THR A 5 -11.89 -13.93 -18.83
C THR A 5 -10.95 -13.80 -17.65
N GLN A 6 -9.79 -14.44 -17.74
CA GLN A 6 -8.74 -14.29 -16.75
C GLN A 6 -8.06 -12.93 -16.91
N ARG A 7 -7.90 -12.22 -15.80
CA ARG A 7 -7.25 -10.91 -15.75
C ARG A 7 -5.84 -11.04 -15.19
N TYR A 8 -4.92 -10.26 -15.75
CA TYR A 8 -3.52 -10.19 -15.33
C TYR A 8 -3.13 -8.74 -15.08
N LEU A 9 -2.34 -8.52 -14.03
CA LEU A 9 -1.51 -7.35 -13.83
C LEU A 9 -0.11 -7.71 -14.36
N ASN A 10 0.20 -7.30 -15.58
CA ASN A 10 1.34 -7.80 -16.35
C ASN A 10 1.36 -9.35 -16.41
N ASP A 11 2.19 -10.00 -15.61
CA ASP A 11 2.36 -11.44 -15.52
C ASP A 11 1.69 -12.07 -14.29
N VAL A 12 1.12 -11.27 -13.38
CA VAL A 12 0.47 -11.74 -12.15
C VAL A 12 -1.05 -11.82 -12.33
N SER A 13 -1.63 -12.99 -12.08
CA SER A 13 -3.09 -13.18 -12.03
C SER A 13 -3.56 -13.65 -10.67
N ALA A 14 -2.95 -14.72 -10.14
CA ALA A 14 -3.27 -15.26 -8.82
C ALA A 14 -3.07 -14.22 -7.72
N LEU A 15 -4.00 -14.16 -6.76
CA LEU A 15 -3.89 -13.35 -5.56
C LEU A 15 -2.86 -13.96 -4.59
N ASP A 16 -1.76 -13.25 -4.37
CA ASP A 16 -0.81 -13.56 -3.30
C ASP A 16 -1.32 -12.98 -1.97
N ARG A 17 -2.02 -13.82 -1.21
CA ARG A 17 -2.51 -13.47 0.13
C ARG A 17 -1.41 -12.97 1.07
N GLY A 18 -0.18 -13.47 0.92
CA GLY A 18 0.98 -13.08 1.75
C GLY A 18 1.46 -11.65 1.51
N LYS A 19 0.94 -10.96 0.48
CA LYS A 19 1.16 -9.53 0.27
C LYS A 19 0.14 -8.64 0.99
N TYR A 20 -1.01 -9.14 1.44
CA TYR A 20 -2.15 -8.29 1.81
C TYR A 20 -2.73 -8.62 3.19
N PHE A 21 -2.93 -9.90 3.47
CA PHE A 21 -3.63 -10.34 4.68
C PHE A 21 -2.62 -10.68 5.75
N ASN A 22 -2.01 -9.64 6.31
CA ASN A 22 -0.97 -9.72 7.34
C ASN A 22 -1.38 -8.95 8.60
N ILE A 23 -0.75 -9.24 9.73
CA ILE A 23 -0.81 -8.40 10.95
C ILE A 23 0.57 -7.84 11.30
N HIS A 24 0.62 -6.67 11.92
CA HIS A 24 1.84 -5.98 12.32
C HIS A 24 2.47 -6.62 13.57
N THR A 25 3.04 -7.80 13.38
CA THR A 25 3.85 -8.52 14.37
C THR A 25 4.79 -9.49 13.66
N SER A 26 5.84 -9.95 14.34
CA SER A 26 6.65 -11.11 13.96
C SER A 26 6.49 -12.29 14.94
N LYS A 27 5.63 -12.18 15.95
CA LYS A 27 5.48 -13.12 17.07
C LYS A 27 4.48 -14.24 16.79
N ASP A 28 4.74 -15.04 15.77
CA ASP A 28 3.96 -16.26 15.46
C ASP A 28 4.14 -17.40 16.48
N SER A 29 5.04 -17.24 17.44
CA SER A 29 5.22 -18.19 18.54
C SER A 29 4.19 -18.06 19.66
N ASP A 30 3.54 -16.89 19.82
CA ASP A 30 2.50 -16.69 20.83
C ASP A 30 1.27 -17.58 20.52
N PRO A 31 0.71 -18.34 21.48
CA PRO A 31 -0.37 -19.29 21.20
C PRO A 31 -1.64 -18.65 20.63
N ASP A 32 -2.06 -17.50 21.15
CA ASP A 32 -3.28 -16.81 20.71
C ASP A 32 -3.09 -16.23 19.31
N VAL A 33 -1.93 -15.60 19.07
CA VAL A 33 -1.56 -15.08 17.75
C VAL A 33 -1.47 -16.22 16.74
N ARG A 34 -0.75 -17.31 17.07
CA ARG A 34 -0.61 -18.47 16.17
C ARG A 34 -1.96 -19.07 15.80
N LYS A 35 -2.85 -19.22 16.79
CA LYS A 35 -4.21 -19.72 16.55
C LYS A 35 -4.97 -18.79 15.61
N PHE A 36 -4.91 -17.49 15.84
CA PHE A 36 -5.55 -16.51 14.96
C PHE A 36 -4.99 -16.56 13.53
N LEU A 37 -3.67 -16.62 13.35
CA LEU A 37 -3.05 -16.72 12.03
C LEU A 37 -3.56 -17.96 11.27
N ALA A 38 -3.66 -19.09 11.95
CA ALA A 38 -4.18 -20.34 11.37
C ALA A 38 -5.69 -20.28 11.08
N ASP A 39 -6.50 -19.79 12.02
CA ASP A 39 -7.96 -19.74 11.90
C ASP A 39 -8.44 -18.86 10.74
N TYR A 40 -7.69 -17.80 10.41
CA TYR A 40 -8.05 -16.80 9.41
C TYR A 40 -7.17 -16.81 8.15
N GLY A 41 -6.13 -17.65 8.11
CA GLY A 41 -5.18 -17.73 6.98
C GLY A 41 -4.43 -16.40 6.77
N VAL A 42 -3.81 -15.90 7.84
CA VAL A 42 -3.17 -14.58 7.93
C VAL A 42 -1.65 -14.74 8.06
N GLY A 43 -0.89 -13.84 7.44
CA GLY A 43 0.57 -13.76 7.57
C GLY A 43 1.04 -12.85 8.70
N ILE A 44 2.33 -12.92 8.99
CA ILE A 44 3.01 -11.94 9.85
C ILE A 44 3.55 -10.78 9.02
N GLY A 45 3.79 -9.64 9.67
CA GLY A 45 3.99 -8.37 8.99
C GLY A 45 5.30 -7.71 9.35
N ARG A 46 5.41 -7.16 10.56
CA ARG A 46 6.46 -6.18 10.90
C ARG A 46 6.89 -6.27 12.36
N SER A 47 8.15 -5.91 12.65
CA SER A 47 8.70 -5.89 14.00
C SER A 47 9.81 -4.85 14.17
N PHE A 48 9.85 -4.21 15.33
CA PHE A 48 10.85 -3.20 15.70
C PHE A 48 12.03 -3.84 16.42
N TRP A 49 12.88 -4.51 15.65
CA TRP A 49 14.13 -5.10 16.12
C TRP A 49 15.06 -5.44 14.95
N GLY A 50 16.35 -5.14 15.09
CA GLY A 50 17.34 -5.43 14.06
C GLY A 50 18.78 -5.27 14.56
N PRO A 51 19.73 -5.07 13.62
CA PRO A 51 21.16 -4.98 13.93
C PRO A 51 21.51 -3.86 14.89
N PHE A 52 20.79 -2.74 14.84
CA PHE A 52 21.17 -1.51 15.56
C PHE A 52 20.61 -1.49 16.98
N SER A 53 19.39 -1.98 17.19
CA SER A 53 18.86 -2.26 18.54
C SER A 53 19.70 -3.32 19.24
N TYR A 54 20.13 -4.36 18.51
CA TYR A 54 21.04 -5.38 19.05
C TYR A 54 22.37 -4.77 19.49
N SER A 55 23.05 -4.02 18.61
CA SER A 55 24.36 -3.46 18.91
C SER A 55 24.29 -2.45 20.06
N TYR A 56 23.31 -1.54 20.04
CA TYR A 56 23.11 -0.60 21.15
C TYR A 56 22.82 -1.33 22.47
N GLY A 57 22.07 -2.45 22.42
CA GLY A 57 21.83 -3.32 23.57
C GLY A 57 23.12 -3.79 24.25
N LYS A 58 24.18 -4.05 23.47
CA LYS A 58 25.50 -4.52 23.92
C LYS A 58 26.46 -3.38 24.28
N THR A 59 26.61 -2.40 23.40
CA THR A 59 27.64 -1.34 23.52
C THR A 59 27.16 -0.14 24.32
N LYS A 60 25.84 0.05 24.44
CA LYS A 60 25.18 1.25 24.98
C LYS A 60 25.58 2.54 24.26
N LYS A 61 26.10 2.45 23.04
CA LYS A 61 26.59 3.58 22.25
C LYS A 61 26.22 3.43 20.78
N VAL A 62 25.65 4.49 20.22
CA VAL A 62 25.30 4.57 18.79
C VAL A 62 26.58 4.60 17.94
N GLY A 63 26.58 3.90 16.80
CA GLY A 63 27.75 3.81 15.91
C GLY A 63 28.90 2.90 16.39
N GLU A 64 28.79 2.32 17.59
CA GLU A 64 29.69 1.26 18.07
C GLU A 64 29.03 -0.11 17.87
N TYR A 65 29.76 -1.02 17.20
CA TYR A 65 29.26 -2.33 16.79
C TYR A 65 30.18 -3.44 17.31
N PRO A 66 29.64 -4.53 17.85
CA PRO A 66 30.41 -5.59 18.50
C PRO A 66 31.01 -6.60 17.48
N PHE A 67 31.80 -6.13 16.51
CA PHE A 67 32.50 -6.98 15.52
C PHE A 67 33.44 -8.01 16.14
N SER A 68 33.84 -7.83 17.41
CA SER A 68 34.65 -8.79 18.15
C SER A 68 33.86 -9.98 18.69
N GLU A 69 32.52 -9.95 18.65
CA GLU A 69 31.71 -11.10 19.06
C GLU A 69 31.96 -12.28 18.11
N LYS A 70 32.13 -13.47 18.69
CA LYS A 70 32.41 -14.68 17.91
C LYS A 70 31.26 -14.92 16.92
N PRO A 71 31.52 -14.92 15.60
CA PRO A 71 30.49 -15.16 14.61
C PRO A 71 29.99 -16.60 14.72
N LEU A 72 28.74 -16.82 14.33
CA LEU A 72 28.22 -18.15 14.08
C LEU A 72 28.86 -18.68 12.80
N ASN A 73 29.22 -19.97 12.79
CA ASN A 73 29.85 -20.61 11.64
C ASN A 73 28.81 -20.93 10.56
N TYR A 74 28.42 -19.94 9.78
CA TYR A 74 27.51 -20.09 8.65
C TYR A 74 28.25 -19.75 7.35
N THR A 75 28.27 -20.70 6.42
CA THR A 75 28.82 -20.51 5.07
C THR A 75 27.74 -20.63 3.99
N ASP A 76 26.52 -21.02 4.38
CA ASP A 76 25.40 -21.23 3.49
C ASP A 76 24.54 -19.98 3.29
N LEU A 77 23.75 -20.00 2.22
CA LEU A 77 22.70 -19.01 1.96
C LEU A 77 21.66 -19.02 3.09
N LYS A 78 21.35 -17.86 3.66
CA LYS A 78 20.35 -17.72 4.72
C LYS A 78 18.93 -17.91 4.18
N GLU A 79 18.15 -18.76 4.84
CA GLU A 79 16.70 -18.79 4.63
C GLU A 79 16.05 -17.51 5.14
N THR A 80 14.93 -17.13 4.53
CA THR A 80 14.18 -15.93 4.91
C THR A 80 12.84 -16.28 5.54
N LYS A 81 12.47 -15.54 6.59
CA LYS A 81 11.11 -15.50 7.16
C LYS A 81 10.42 -14.25 6.66
N ARG A 82 9.23 -14.39 6.06
CA ARG A 82 8.47 -13.29 5.45
C ARG A 82 7.90 -12.34 6.51
N TYR A 83 8.66 -11.31 6.86
CA TYR A 83 8.24 -10.15 7.64
C TYR A 83 9.21 -8.99 7.37
N VAL A 84 8.83 -7.80 7.82
CA VAL A 84 9.64 -6.58 7.78
C VAL A 84 10.29 -6.37 9.14
N ALA A 85 11.61 -6.49 9.21
CA ALA A 85 12.36 -5.96 10.34
C ALA A 85 12.57 -4.45 10.15
N THR A 86 12.33 -3.65 11.17
CA THR A 86 12.61 -2.22 11.19
C THR A 86 13.23 -1.81 12.52
N GLU A 87 13.77 -0.60 12.58
CA GLU A 87 14.28 0.00 13.81
C GLU A 87 13.61 1.35 14.07
N HIS A 88 13.63 1.84 15.31
CA HIS A 88 13.17 3.21 15.60
C HIS A 88 14.21 4.23 15.11
N ALA A 89 13.77 5.31 14.46
CA ALA A 89 14.63 6.44 14.11
C ALA A 89 14.89 7.35 15.32
N ASN A 90 15.78 6.93 16.22
CA ASN A 90 16.15 7.69 17.42
C ASN A 90 17.66 7.66 17.66
N ALA A 91 18.12 8.40 18.68
CA ALA A 91 19.53 8.55 19.04
C ALA A 91 20.25 7.25 19.46
N ARG A 92 19.53 6.13 19.63
CA ARG A 92 20.14 4.80 19.88
C ARG A 92 20.51 4.08 18.59
N THR A 93 19.84 4.41 17.49
CA THR A 93 19.99 3.77 16.18
C THR A 93 20.89 4.56 15.25
N ILE A 94 20.69 5.89 15.21
CA ILE A 94 21.38 6.82 14.31
C ILE A 94 21.67 8.13 15.03
N GLN A 95 22.79 8.79 14.70
CA GLN A 95 23.13 10.12 15.21
C GLN A 95 24.00 10.85 14.18
N TRP A 96 24.02 12.19 14.19
CA TRP A 96 24.98 12.93 13.36
C TRP A 96 26.41 12.53 13.70
N GLY A 97 27.25 12.38 12.66
CA GLY A 97 28.62 11.92 12.79
C GLY A 97 28.77 10.40 12.88
N ILE A 98 27.67 9.63 12.84
CA ILE A 98 27.75 8.18 12.61
C ILE A 98 28.42 7.91 11.26
N ASP A 99 29.18 6.82 11.19
CA ASP A 99 29.73 6.31 9.94
C ASP A 99 28.69 5.36 9.26
N PRO A 100 28.02 5.79 8.17
CA PRO A 100 27.01 4.97 7.51
C PRO A 100 27.61 3.73 6.85
N VAL A 101 28.87 3.77 6.43
CA VAL A 101 29.57 2.62 5.82
C VAL A 101 29.75 1.54 6.88
N LYS A 102 30.28 1.91 8.05
CA LYS A 102 30.44 0.99 9.18
C LYS A 102 29.10 0.43 9.66
N ALA A 103 28.04 1.24 9.65
CA ALA A 103 26.68 0.80 9.97
C ALA A 103 26.16 -0.25 8.98
N GLY A 104 26.33 -0.02 7.68
CA GLY A 104 25.94 -0.97 6.64
C GLY A 104 26.72 -2.29 6.74
N ALA A 105 28.03 -2.22 6.95
CA ALA A 105 28.88 -3.39 7.17
C ALA A 105 28.41 -4.21 8.39
N TRP A 106 28.06 -3.54 9.49
CA TRP A 106 27.50 -4.21 10.66
C TRP A 106 26.15 -4.87 10.38
N ALA A 107 25.25 -4.22 9.64
CA ALA A 107 23.97 -4.82 9.29
C ALA A 107 24.15 -6.14 8.51
N ALA A 108 25.07 -6.16 7.53
CA ALA A 108 25.41 -7.36 6.78
C ALA A 108 26.03 -8.44 7.67
N GLU A 109 26.98 -8.08 8.55
CA GLU A 109 27.59 -9.02 9.48
C GLU A 109 26.56 -9.60 10.47
N TYR A 110 25.70 -8.76 11.05
CA TYR A 110 24.67 -9.19 11.99
C TYR A 110 23.76 -10.27 11.40
N TYR A 111 23.20 -10.02 10.22
CA TYR A 111 22.27 -10.96 9.59
C TYR A 111 22.97 -12.24 9.11
N SER A 112 24.18 -12.14 8.55
CA SER A 112 24.92 -13.30 8.05
C SER A 112 25.51 -14.15 9.20
N LYS A 113 26.06 -13.52 10.24
CA LYS A 113 26.89 -14.19 11.25
C LYS A 113 26.31 -14.22 12.66
N HIS A 114 25.32 -13.41 13.00
CA HIS A 114 24.81 -13.33 14.39
C HIS A 114 23.34 -13.75 14.54
N VAL A 115 22.57 -13.79 13.45
CA VAL A 115 21.20 -14.33 13.47
C VAL A 115 21.22 -15.85 13.31
N LYS A 116 20.66 -16.54 14.31
CA LYS A 116 20.40 -17.98 14.26
C LYS A 116 19.15 -18.25 13.41
N GLY A 117 19.26 -19.18 12.47
CA GLY A 117 18.14 -19.56 11.61
C GLY A 117 17.82 -18.52 10.53
N ALA A 118 16.54 -18.36 10.23
CA ALA A 118 16.08 -17.49 9.15
C ALA A 118 16.21 -16.00 9.48
N VAL A 119 16.61 -15.22 8.48
CA VAL A 119 16.65 -13.75 8.51
C VAL A 119 15.33 -13.16 8.01
N PRO A 120 15.00 -11.88 8.26
CA PRO A 120 13.82 -11.27 7.65
C PRO A 120 13.91 -11.28 6.11
N GLU A 121 12.80 -11.54 5.42
CA GLU A 121 12.71 -11.33 3.98
C GLU A 121 12.92 -9.85 3.63
N PHE A 122 12.41 -8.93 4.46
CA PHE A 122 12.53 -7.49 4.26
C PHE A 122 13.20 -6.82 5.45
N PHE A 123 14.23 -6.01 5.19
CA PHE A 123 14.78 -5.09 6.17
C PHE A 123 14.51 -3.64 5.74
N GLU A 124 13.89 -2.89 6.64
CA GLU A 124 13.57 -1.48 6.51
C GLU A 124 14.37 -0.70 7.56
N PRO A 125 15.59 -0.24 7.24
CA PRO A 125 16.59 0.19 8.22
C PRO A 125 16.10 1.05 9.39
N ILE A 126 15.24 2.05 9.17
CA ILE A 126 14.69 2.92 10.23
C ILE A 126 13.28 3.42 9.90
N ASN A 127 12.34 3.27 10.84
CA ASN A 127 10.95 3.70 10.71
C ASN A 127 10.80 5.22 10.70
N GLU A 128 10.01 5.75 9.76
CA GLU A 128 9.53 7.13 9.73
C GLU A 128 10.62 8.21 9.97
N PRO A 129 11.81 8.08 9.35
CA PRO A 129 13.00 8.81 9.76
C PRO A 129 12.88 10.33 9.57
N PHE A 130 12.26 10.77 8.48
CA PHE A 130 12.30 12.18 8.08
C PHE A 130 11.41 13.10 8.93
N VAL A 131 10.37 12.56 9.57
CA VAL A 131 9.58 13.34 10.55
C VAL A 131 10.35 13.52 11.86
N HIS A 132 11.21 12.56 12.21
CA HIS A 132 12.11 12.63 13.37
C HIS A 132 13.38 13.45 13.13
N ALA A 133 13.68 13.86 11.88
CA ALA A 133 14.90 14.61 11.55
C ALA A 133 15.03 15.98 12.28
N ARG A 134 14.00 16.43 13.00
CA ARG A 134 14.04 17.64 13.85
C ARG A 134 13.95 17.34 15.35
N ASP A 135 13.97 16.07 15.75
CA ASP A 135 13.89 15.69 17.15
C ASP A 135 15.10 16.20 17.92
N LYS A 136 14.85 16.69 19.14
CA LYS A 136 15.87 17.24 20.03
C LYS A 136 16.97 16.25 20.43
N CYS A 137 16.74 14.96 20.21
CA CYS A 137 17.73 13.92 20.51
C CYS A 137 18.88 13.87 19.48
N PHE A 138 18.71 14.50 18.32
CA PHE A 138 19.78 14.63 17.33
C PHE A 138 20.57 15.92 17.55
N ASN A 139 21.88 15.87 17.29
CA ASN A 139 22.81 17.01 17.35
C ASN A 139 22.93 17.76 15.99
N MET A 140 22.23 17.29 14.95
CA MET A 140 21.99 17.98 13.68
C MET A 140 20.52 17.79 13.31
N HIS A 141 19.92 18.75 12.61
CA HIS A 141 18.49 18.73 12.31
C HIS A 141 18.18 19.01 10.85
N GLY A 142 16.93 18.76 10.45
CA GLY A 142 16.42 19.23 9.17
C GLY A 142 16.95 18.42 7.99
N GLN A 143 17.42 19.11 6.95
CA GLN A 143 17.72 18.48 5.67
C GLN A 143 18.99 17.63 5.73
N GLU A 144 19.97 18.10 6.49
CA GLU A 144 21.26 17.45 6.72
C GLU A 144 21.05 16.08 7.38
N MET A 145 20.20 16.03 8.41
CA MET A 145 19.86 14.76 9.06
C MET A 145 19.08 13.83 8.12
N ARG A 146 18.17 14.36 7.28
CA ARG A 146 17.47 13.54 6.27
C ARG A 146 18.43 12.94 5.23
N MET A 147 19.42 13.70 4.78
CA MET A 147 20.45 13.18 3.86
C MET A 147 21.30 12.08 4.52
N LEU A 148 21.71 12.27 5.78
CA LEU A 148 22.42 11.24 6.53
C LEU A 148 21.57 9.97 6.70
N MET A 149 20.28 10.11 7.02
CA MET A 149 19.34 9.00 7.08
C MET A 149 19.24 8.27 5.73
N ALA A 150 19.16 8.99 4.61
CA ALA A 150 19.17 8.37 3.28
C ALA A 150 20.49 7.64 2.98
N ASP A 151 21.64 8.20 3.37
CA ASP A 151 22.95 7.56 3.19
C ASP A 151 23.09 6.30 4.06
N PHE A 152 22.49 6.31 5.26
CA PHE A 152 22.40 5.14 6.12
C PHE A 152 21.63 3.99 5.46
N TYR A 153 20.50 4.29 4.81
CA TYR A 153 19.79 3.32 3.96
C TYR A 153 20.66 2.84 2.81
N ALA A 154 21.28 3.75 2.05
CA ALA A 154 22.10 3.43 0.89
C ALA A 154 23.25 2.47 1.25
N GLN A 155 24.00 2.78 2.31
CA GLN A 155 25.11 1.93 2.75
C GLN A 155 24.61 0.59 3.31
N THR A 156 23.47 0.56 3.99
CA THR A 156 22.87 -0.71 4.44
C THR A 156 22.51 -1.59 3.25
N GLY A 157 21.82 -1.05 2.24
CA GLY A 157 21.50 -1.73 0.98
C GLY A 157 22.75 -2.29 0.30
N LYS A 158 23.74 -1.42 0.09
CA LYS A 158 25.01 -1.76 -0.55
C LYS A 158 25.72 -2.95 0.11
N HIS A 159 25.83 -2.97 1.43
CA HIS A 159 26.55 -4.03 2.14
C HIS A 159 25.75 -5.33 2.22
N ILE A 160 24.43 -5.26 2.39
CA ILE A 160 23.57 -6.46 2.38
C ILE A 160 23.61 -7.13 1.00
N HIS A 161 23.51 -6.36 -0.08
CA HIS A 161 23.58 -6.89 -1.44
C HIS A 161 24.96 -7.44 -1.81
N ALA A 162 26.03 -6.93 -1.20
CA ALA A 162 27.39 -7.42 -1.39
C ALA A 162 27.67 -8.73 -0.64
N GLU A 163 26.87 -9.09 0.37
CA GLU A 163 27.03 -10.30 1.17
C GLU A 163 26.29 -11.49 0.52
N PRO A 164 27.00 -12.48 -0.05
CA PRO A 164 26.36 -13.56 -0.81
C PRO A 164 25.37 -14.40 0.01
N SER A 165 25.64 -14.58 1.31
CA SER A 165 24.75 -15.36 2.19
C SER A 165 23.40 -14.68 2.43
N LEU A 166 23.25 -13.39 2.11
CA LEU A 166 22.05 -12.59 2.31
C LEU A 166 21.29 -12.26 1.03
N LYS A 167 21.62 -12.90 -0.11
CA LYS A 167 20.99 -12.63 -1.42
C LYS A 167 19.46 -12.75 -1.45
N LYS A 168 18.84 -13.46 -0.50
CA LYS A 168 17.37 -13.58 -0.38
C LYS A 168 16.72 -12.42 0.38
N MET A 169 17.49 -11.65 1.16
CA MET A 169 16.98 -10.46 1.87
C MET A 169 16.75 -9.31 0.89
N LYS A 170 15.71 -8.52 1.16
CA LYS A 170 15.35 -7.33 0.40
C LYS A 170 15.43 -6.10 1.29
N ILE A 171 16.03 -5.03 0.80
CA ILE A 171 16.10 -3.75 1.50
C ILE A 171 15.05 -2.81 0.94
N ILE A 172 14.18 -2.30 1.81
CA ILE A 172 13.10 -1.37 1.45
C ILE A 172 13.24 -0.07 2.23
N GLY A 173 12.81 1.06 1.67
CA GLY A 173 12.86 2.34 2.37
C GLY A 173 12.05 3.46 1.74
N TYR A 174 11.71 4.52 2.49
CA TYR A 174 12.23 4.87 3.82
C TYR A 174 11.18 4.79 4.95
N ALA A 175 10.11 4.02 4.80
CA ALA A 175 8.99 3.99 5.76
C ALA A 175 8.33 5.37 5.90
N ALA A 176 7.93 5.98 4.78
CA ALA A 176 7.48 7.37 4.77
C ALA A 176 6.18 7.61 5.58
N ALA A 177 6.31 8.21 6.77
CA ALA A 177 5.22 8.51 7.70
C ALA A 177 4.14 9.45 7.16
N TYR A 178 4.59 10.43 6.37
CA TYR A 178 3.81 11.58 5.95
C TYR A 178 4.03 11.86 4.46
N PRO A 179 3.45 11.06 3.55
CA PRO A 179 3.57 11.26 2.11
C PRO A 179 2.63 12.38 1.62
N ALA A 180 2.82 13.61 2.11
CA ALA A 180 2.10 14.80 1.63
C ALA A 180 2.92 15.49 0.54
N MET A 181 3.03 14.79 -0.59
CA MET A 181 4.01 15.06 -1.65
C MET A 181 3.89 16.48 -2.22
N GLU A 182 2.67 16.99 -2.32
CA GLU A 182 2.30 18.26 -2.92
C GLU A 182 2.69 19.50 -2.10
N LEU A 183 2.99 19.34 -0.81
CA LEU A 183 3.18 20.48 0.09
C LEU A 183 4.30 21.41 -0.39
N ARG A 184 4.03 22.72 -0.29
CA ARG A 184 4.93 23.81 -0.70
C ARG A 184 5.34 23.65 -2.17
N ASP A 185 4.35 23.51 -3.06
CA ASP A 185 4.55 23.28 -4.49
C ASP A 185 5.53 22.13 -4.77
N PHE A 186 5.27 20.98 -4.15
CA PHE A 186 6.08 19.76 -4.24
C PHE A 186 7.53 19.89 -3.74
N ASP A 187 7.88 20.95 -3.01
CA ASP A 187 9.15 21.03 -2.29
C ASP A 187 9.27 19.91 -1.24
N HIS A 188 8.16 19.47 -0.64
CA HIS A 188 8.18 18.30 0.23
C HIS A 188 8.62 17.04 -0.49
N TRP A 189 8.03 16.74 -1.66
CA TRP A 189 8.47 15.64 -2.53
C TRP A 189 9.97 15.74 -2.85
N ASN A 190 10.41 16.92 -3.30
CA ASN A 190 11.80 17.15 -3.71
C ASN A 190 12.79 16.87 -2.57
N ASN A 191 12.49 17.33 -1.36
CA ASN A 191 13.38 17.21 -0.19
C ASN A 191 13.22 15.92 0.61
N THR A 192 12.29 15.04 0.24
CA THR A 192 12.05 13.75 0.93
C THR A 192 12.17 12.57 -0.04
N MET A 193 11.07 12.09 -0.63
CA MET A 193 11.06 10.88 -1.43
C MET A 193 11.88 10.98 -2.72
N LYS A 194 11.87 12.13 -3.40
CA LYS A 194 12.76 12.35 -4.55
C LYS A 194 14.23 12.25 -4.13
N MET A 195 14.62 12.99 -3.09
CA MET A 195 15.97 12.97 -2.52
C MET A 195 16.39 11.57 -2.09
N PHE A 196 15.49 10.81 -1.46
CA PHE A 196 15.73 9.43 -1.06
C PHE A 196 15.99 8.52 -2.28
N ILE A 197 15.14 8.59 -3.31
CA ILE A 197 15.33 7.82 -4.55
C ILE A 197 16.66 8.19 -5.21
N ASP A 198 17.01 9.48 -5.26
CA ASP A 198 18.25 9.96 -5.89
C ASP A 198 19.51 9.46 -5.18
N ARG A 199 19.50 9.36 -3.84
CA ARG A 199 20.66 9.00 -3.01
C ARG A 199 20.75 7.51 -2.69
N ALA A 200 19.62 6.86 -2.43
CA ALA A 200 19.57 5.49 -1.92
C ALA A 200 18.88 4.51 -2.88
N GLY A 201 18.09 4.99 -3.84
CA GLY A 201 17.22 4.15 -4.67
C GLY A 201 17.93 3.05 -5.47
N GLU A 202 19.19 3.28 -5.87
CA GLU A 202 20.02 2.26 -6.56
C GLU A 202 20.34 1.04 -5.68
N TYR A 203 20.30 1.21 -4.35
CA TYR A 203 20.61 0.17 -3.36
C TYR A 203 19.37 -0.41 -2.69
N MET A 204 18.16 0.00 -3.11
CA MET A 204 16.90 -0.51 -2.57
C MET A 204 16.29 -1.56 -3.52
N ASP A 205 15.68 -2.59 -2.94
CA ASP A 205 14.84 -3.55 -3.65
C ASP A 205 13.39 -3.06 -3.81
N GLY A 206 12.97 -2.10 -2.98
CA GLY A 206 11.67 -1.44 -3.09
C GLY A 206 11.56 -0.15 -2.28
N LEU A 207 10.54 0.64 -2.59
CA LEU A 207 10.22 1.86 -1.85
C LEU A 207 9.09 1.61 -0.85
N SER A 208 9.20 2.16 0.35
CA SER A 208 8.22 1.97 1.41
C SER A 208 7.61 3.26 1.96
N VAL A 209 6.32 3.17 2.28
CA VAL A 209 5.46 4.30 2.66
C VAL A 209 4.37 3.83 3.62
N HIS A 210 3.94 4.72 4.51
CA HIS A 210 2.78 4.51 5.36
C HIS A 210 1.58 5.27 4.82
N LEU A 211 0.42 4.62 4.76
CA LEU A 211 -0.82 5.20 4.21
C LEU A 211 -1.91 5.20 5.28
N TYR A 212 -2.15 6.37 5.88
CA TYR A 212 -3.19 6.55 6.88
C TYR A 212 -4.26 7.54 6.43
N ASP A 213 -5.53 7.15 6.60
CA ASP A 213 -6.63 8.09 6.75
C ASP A 213 -6.58 8.72 8.16
N GLY A 214 -6.93 9.99 8.30
CA GLY A 214 -6.79 10.73 9.55
C GLY A 214 -5.43 11.42 9.69
N ILE A 215 -4.94 11.61 10.92
CA ILE A 215 -3.63 12.23 11.21
C ILE A 215 -2.72 11.18 11.82
N ASN A 216 -1.54 10.93 11.22
CA ASN A 216 -0.53 10.08 11.85
C ASN A 216 0.27 10.82 12.92
N ILE A 217 1.31 11.56 12.49
CA ILE A 217 2.20 12.30 13.40
C ILE A 217 2.04 13.82 13.22
N VAL A 218 1.83 14.27 11.98
CA VAL A 218 1.68 15.68 11.60
C VAL A 218 0.65 15.84 10.50
N GLY A 219 0.05 17.03 10.39
CA GLY A 219 -0.87 17.40 9.31
C GLY A 219 -2.34 17.52 9.74
N LYS A 220 -3.23 17.67 8.75
CA LYS A 220 -4.69 17.77 8.92
C LYS A 220 -5.35 16.40 8.75
N SER A 221 -6.43 16.15 9.50
CA SER A 221 -7.22 14.92 9.39
C SER A 221 -7.86 14.87 8.01
N SER A 222 -7.46 13.89 7.20
CA SER A 222 -7.90 13.75 5.81
C SER A 222 -7.83 12.30 5.36
N ARG A 223 -8.60 11.93 4.33
CA ARG A 223 -8.52 10.59 3.74
C ARG A 223 -7.40 10.55 2.70
N ARG A 224 -6.56 9.52 2.77
CA ARG A 224 -5.63 9.14 1.71
C ARG A 224 -6.24 8.09 0.81
N SER A 225 -7.12 7.24 1.34
CA SER A 225 -7.90 6.29 0.55
C SER A 225 -8.58 6.98 -0.64
N GLY A 226 -8.62 6.30 -1.79
CA GLY A 226 -9.00 6.90 -3.06
C GLY A 226 -7.84 7.64 -3.75
N SER A 227 -8.19 8.74 -4.45
CA SER A 227 -7.33 9.42 -5.42
C SER A 227 -5.98 9.90 -4.88
N ASN A 228 -5.89 10.24 -3.58
CA ASN A 228 -4.64 10.73 -2.98
C ASN A 228 -3.58 9.63 -2.88
N SER A 229 -3.92 8.47 -2.32
CA SER A 229 -3.01 7.32 -2.24
C SER A 229 -2.59 6.84 -3.62
N GLU A 230 -3.49 6.88 -4.60
CA GLU A 230 -3.18 6.57 -5.99
C GLU A 230 -2.10 7.51 -6.57
N ALA A 231 -2.24 8.82 -6.36
CA ALA A 231 -1.27 9.83 -6.82
C ALA A 231 0.08 9.72 -6.13
N ILE A 232 0.10 9.41 -4.82
CA ILE A 232 1.33 9.17 -4.05
C ILE A 232 2.11 8.02 -4.65
N LEU A 233 1.46 6.88 -4.85
CA LEU A 233 2.12 5.67 -5.35
C LEU A 233 2.50 5.83 -6.84
N ASP A 234 1.67 6.49 -7.65
CA ASP A 234 1.99 6.77 -9.06
C ASP A 234 3.21 7.70 -9.20
N LEU A 235 3.36 8.69 -8.31
CA LEU A 235 4.54 9.57 -8.30
C LEU A 235 5.83 8.81 -7.94
N MET A 236 5.75 7.91 -6.97
CA MET A 236 6.87 7.02 -6.61
C MET A 236 7.25 6.08 -7.76
N GLU A 237 6.27 5.44 -8.40
CA GLU A 237 6.50 4.55 -9.55
C GLU A 237 7.13 5.32 -10.73
N ASN A 238 6.55 6.46 -11.12
CA ASN A 238 6.99 7.22 -12.28
C ASN A 238 8.41 7.80 -12.09
N TYR A 239 8.71 8.35 -10.91
CA TYR A 239 10.05 8.88 -10.67
C TYR A 239 11.11 7.79 -10.54
N SER A 240 10.75 6.61 -10.01
CA SER A 240 11.64 5.44 -10.05
C SER A 240 12.00 5.07 -11.49
N PHE A 241 10.98 5.01 -12.37
CA PHE A 241 11.19 4.77 -13.80
C PHE A 241 12.14 5.80 -14.43
N ILE A 242 11.93 7.09 -14.15
CA ILE A 242 12.77 8.18 -14.69
C ILE A 242 14.21 8.08 -14.17
N ARG A 243 14.40 7.94 -12.86
CA ARG A 243 15.72 8.02 -12.23
C ARG A 243 16.54 6.75 -12.38
N LEU A 244 15.89 5.59 -12.39
CA LEU A 244 16.55 4.27 -12.31
C LEU A 244 16.35 3.42 -13.56
N GLY A 245 15.57 3.90 -14.55
CA GLY A 245 15.19 3.11 -15.73
C GLY A 245 14.25 1.95 -15.44
N LYS A 246 13.78 1.81 -14.19
CA LYS A 246 12.88 0.74 -13.72
C LYS A 246 11.98 1.26 -12.62
N VAL A 247 10.75 0.73 -12.58
CA VAL A 247 9.85 0.94 -11.44
C VAL A 247 10.31 0.04 -10.29
N LEU A 248 10.73 0.64 -9.18
CA LEU A 248 10.96 -0.11 -7.96
C LEU A 248 9.62 -0.62 -7.41
N PRO A 249 9.53 -1.89 -7.00
CA PRO A 249 8.39 -2.38 -6.23
C PRO A 249 8.12 -1.54 -4.99
N LEU A 250 6.86 -1.51 -4.57
CA LEU A 250 6.37 -0.79 -3.40
C LEU A 250 6.20 -1.74 -2.22
N ALA A 251 6.37 -1.21 -1.01
CA ALA A 251 5.99 -1.87 0.24
C ALA A 251 5.18 -0.90 1.10
N VAL A 252 3.92 -1.22 1.37
CA VAL A 252 3.08 -0.40 2.27
C VAL A 252 3.17 -1.00 3.66
N THR A 253 4.24 -0.64 4.37
CA THR A 253 4.65 -1.30 5.61
C THR A 253 3.77 -0.97 6.81
N GLU A 254 2.93 0.06 6.69
CA GLU A 254 1.78 0.35 7.56
C GLU A 254 0.67 1.03 6.75
N TYR A 255 -0.58 0.59 6.93
CA TYR A 255 -1.74 1.36 6.45
C TYR A 255 -2.96 1.18 7.33
N GLY A 256 -3.84 2.17 7.36
CA GLY A 256 -5.05 2.14 8.18
C GLY A 256 -5.70 3.50 8.36
N GLY A 257 -6.44 3.65 9.45
CA GLY A 257 -7.04 4.90 9.88
C GLY A 257 -6.56 5.26 11.28
N ILE A 258 -6.28 6.53 11.51
CA ILE A 258 -5.89 7.05 12.82
C ILE A 258 -7.00 7.94 13.33
N ASP A 259 -7.65 7.44 14.38
CA ASP A 259 -8.75 8.11 15.05
C ASP A 259 -8.22 9.23 15.97
N ASN A 260 -8.86 10.40 15.91
CA ASN A 260 -8.49 11.57 16.71
C ASN A 260 -9.48 11.86 17.85
N THR A 261 -10.47 10.99 18.08
CA THR A 261 -11.53 11.14 19.09
C THR A 261 -11.21 10.43 20.41
N SER A 262 -10.20 9.57 20.44
CA SER A 262 -9.76 8.87 21.64
C SER A 262 -8.24 8.87 21.78
N LYS A 263 -7.75 8.90 23.02
CA LYS A 263 -6.34 8.66 23.35
C LYS A 263 -6.21 7.19 23.74
N GLY A 264 -5.35 6.44 23.07
CA GLY A 264 -5.14 5.02 23.36
C GLY A 264 -6.21 4.11 22.74
N TYR A 265 -6.33 2.88 23.27
CA TYR A 265 -7.33 1.92 22.80
C TYR A 265 -8.73 2.26 23.31
N HIS A 266 -9.70 2.30 22.41
CA HIS A 266 -11.11 2.43 22.70
C HIS A 266 -11.91 1.44 21.83
N PRO A 267 -12.84 0.64 22.40
CA PRO A 267 -13.50 -0.46 21.68
C PRO A 267 -14.18 -0.07 20.36
N ILE A 268 -14.75 1.14 20.27
CA ILE A 268 -15.39 1.67 19.06
C ILE A 268 -14.40 2.43 18.17
N ALA A 269 -13.77 3.48 18.69
CA ALA A 269 -12.85 4.31 17.91
C ALA A 269 -11.66 3.53 17.32
N SER A 270 -11.05 2.61 18.07
CA SER A 270 -9.89 1.84 17.59
C SER A 270 -10.23 0.83 16.48
N VAL A 271 -11.50 0.48 16.27
CA VAL A 271 -11.88 -0.42 15.17
C VAL A 271 -12.24 0.34 13.89
N ARG A 272 -12.44 1.66 13.94
CA ARG A 272 -12.74 2.51 12.76
C ARG A 272 -11.71 2.39 11.64
N THR A 273 -10.45 2.10 11.99
CA THR A 273 -9.38 1.79 11.04
C THR A 273 -9.71 0.68 10.03
N VAL A 274 -10.67 -0.21 10.33
CA VAL A 274 -11.02 -1.32 9.44
C VAL A 274 -11.66 -0.85 8.13
N ALA A 275 -12.40 0.27 8.13
CA ALA A 275 -12.88 0.89 6.89
C ALA A 275 -11.69 1.27 5.99
N SER A 276 -10.72 2.01 6.55
CA SER A 276 -9.49 2.37 5.84
C SER A 276 -8.66 1.18 5.38
N PHE A 277 -8.66 0.06 6.12
CA PHE A 277 -8.00 -1.16 5.64
C PHE A 277 -8.62 -1.64 4.33
N ASN A 278 -9.95 -1.70 4.24
CA ASN A 278 -10.61 -2.12 3.01
C ASN A 278 -10.43 -1.08 1.90
N HIS A 279 -10.65 0.20 2.17
CA HIS A 279 -10.54 1.25 1.16
C HIS A 279 -9.16 1.29 0.49
N ILE A 280 -8.09 1.17 1.29
CA ILE A 280 -6.72 1.19 0.78
C ILE A 280 -6.40 -0.14 0.07
N LEU A 281 -6.88 -1.28 0.58
CA LEU A 281 -6.57 -2.60 0.04
C LEU A 281 -6.88 -2.72 -1.46
N PHE A 282 -7.99 -2.18 -1.96
CA PHE A 282 -8.34 -2.28 -3.39
C PHE A 282 -7.32 -1.59 -4.31
N ASN A 283 -6.80 -0.43 -3.91
CA ASN A 283 -5.67 0.21 -4.60
C ASN A 283 -4.45 -0.74 -4.62
N LEU A 284 -4.12 -1.35 -3.47
CA LEU A 284 -2.94 -2.24 -3.37
C LEU A 284 -3.11 -3.55 -4.16
N LEU A 285 -4.33 -4.09 -4.25
CA LEU A 285 -4.67 -5.25 -5.08
C LEU A 285 -4.45 -4.98 -6.57
N GLU A 286 -4.70 -3.74 -7.01
CA GLU A 286 -4.46 -3.29 -8.39
C GLU A 286 -2.98 -3.01 -8.70
N ARG A 287 -2.08 -3.24 -7.75
CA ARG A 287 -0.62 -3.05 -7.87
C ARG A 287 0.19 -4.31 -7.54
N GLU A 288 -0.43 -5.50 -7.54
CA GLU A 288 0.24 -6.73 -7.06
C GLU A 288 1.56 -7.06 -7.77
N ASP A 289 1.64 -6.78 -9.07
CA ASP A 289 2.84 -6.96 -9.92
C ASP A 289 4.01 -6.07 -9.51
N LYS A 290 3.74 -5.03 -8.71
CA LYS A 290 4.72 -4.08 -8.16
C LYS A 290 4.58 -3.94 -6.64
N MET A 291 3.95 -4.88 -5.95
CA MET A 291 3.82 -4.86 -4.49
C MET A 291 4.66 -5.99 -3.88
N LEU A 292 5.57 -5.63 -2.97
CA LEU A 292 6.37 -6.58 -2.20
C LEU A 292 5.58 -7.13 -1.02
N ILE A 293 4.97 -6.23 -0.25
CA ILE A 293 4.18 -6.53 0.94
C ILE A 293 3.35 -5.29 1.32
N SER A 294 2.19 -5.51 1.90
CA SER A 294 1.38 -4.52 2.58
C SER A 294 0.91 -5.06 3.93
N ILE A 295 0.83 -4.17 4.92
CA ILE A 295 0.58 -4.55 6.31
C ILE A 295 -0.45 -3.60 6.91
N PRO A 296 -1.71 -4.04 7.08
CA PRO A 296 -2.67 -3.24 7.83
C PRO A 296 -2.15 -3.07 9.27
N PHE A 297 -2.27 -1.85 9.80
CA PHE A 297 -1.73 -1.48 11.10
C PHE A 297 -2.63 -1.97 12.25
N VAL A 298 -2.69 -3.28 12.36
CA VAL A 298 -3.30 -4.04 13.44
C VAL A 298 -2.26 -5.04 13.93
N SER A 299 -1.86 -4.89 15.18
CA SER A 299 -0.71 -5.60 15.75
C SER A 299 -1.16 -6.84 16.53
N ASP A 300 -0.41 -7.23 17.55
CA ASP A 300 -0.70 -8.39 18.42
C ASP A 300 -1.33 -7.95 19.77
N LYS A 301 -0.84 -8.54 20.86
CA LYS A 301 -1.20 -8.23 22.26
C LYS A 301 -0.63 -6.91 22.76
N THR A 302 0.45 -6.39 22.16
CA THR A 302 1.07 -5.11 22.51
C THR A 302 1.43 -4.96 24.00
N GLU A 303 1.89 -6.04 24.64
CA GLU A 303 2.21 -6.06 26.09
C GLU A 303 3.18 -4.95 26.52
N TRP A 304 4.05 -4.48 25.60
CA TRP A 304 4.97 -3.36 25.82
C TRP A 304 4.27 -2.03 26.16
N HIS A 305 3.01 -1.86 25.77
CA HIS A 305 2.21 -0.67 26.08
C HIS A 305 1.42 -0.82 27.38
N ILE A 306 1.16 -2.05 27.84
CA ILE A 306 0.35 -2.31 29.04
C ILE A 306 1.22 -2.17 30.28
N THR A 307 1.55 -0.94 30.65
CA THR A 307 2.41 -0.61 31.79
C THR A 307 1.84 0.54 32.62
N LYS A 308 2.35 0.73 33.83
CA LYS A 308 1.95 1.85 34.70
C LYS A 308 2.11 3.23 34.03
N GLN A 309 3.11 3.40 33.16
CA GLN A 309 3.34 4.66 32.44
C GLN A 309 2.18 5.00 31.49
N TYR A 310 1.52 3.98 30.94
CA TYR A 310 0.40 4.12 30.00
C TYR A 310 -0.92 3.67 30.64
N ASN A 311 -1.03 3.78 31.97
CA ASN A 311 -2.23 3.42 32.73
C ASN A 311 -2.76 2.00 32.47
N PHE A 312 -1.87 1.06 32.09
CA PHE A 312 -2.22 -0.31 31.72
C PHE A 312 -3.21 -0.40 30.54
N GLU A 313 -3.25 0.62 29.68
CA GLU A 313 -4.10 0.61 28.48
C GLU A 313 -3.46 -0.20 27.34
N PRO A 314 -4.25 -0.95 26.55
CA PRO A 314 -3.77 -1.51 25.30
C PRO A 314 -3.37 -0.41 24.32
N TYR A 315 -2.44 -0.71 23.41
CA TYR A 315 -2.12 0.19 22.32
C TYR A 315 -3.30 0.27 21.33
N GLY A 316 -3.54 1.43 20.71
CA GLY A 316 -4.67 1.62 19.79
C GLY A 316 -4.68 0.61 18.63
N ALA A 317 -3.52 0.14 18.18
CA ALA A 317 -3.40 -0.85 17.11
C ALA A 317 -3.58 -2.32 17.57
N ALA A 318 -3.70 -2.60 18.87
CA ALA A 318 -3.83 -3.97 19.40
C ALA A 318 -4.97 -4.76 18.74
N LEU A 319 -4.75 -6.06 18.52
CA LEU A 319 -5.75 -7.03 18.07
C LEU A 319 -6.34 -7.83 19.25
N PHE A 320 -5.51 -8.07 20.27
CA PHE A 320 -5.90 -8.76 21.48
C PHE A 320 -5.88 -7.78 22.66
N VAL A 321 -6.92 -7.86 23.49
CA VAL A 321 -7.07 -7.03 24.69
C VAL A 321 -7.06 -7.95 25.91
N ALA A 322 -6.22 -7.65 26.90
CA ALA A 322 -6.17 -8.40 28.14
C ALA A 322 -7.48 -8.22 28.93
N ASN A 323 -8.06 -9.30 29.46
CA ASN A 323 -9.20 -9.21 30.37
C ASN A 323 -8.82 -8.60 31.72
N ASN A 324 -7.57 -8.80 32.15
CA ASN A 324 -6.97 -8.22 33.35
C ASN A 324 -5.59 -7.64 32.98
N PRO A 325 -5.50 -6.33 32.71
CA PRO A 325 -4.24 -5.72 32.28
C PRO A 325 -3.21 -5.58 33.42
N TYR A 326 -3.58 -5.88 34.66
CA TYR A 326 -2.69 -5.88 35.82
C TYR A 326 -1.99 -7.24 36.06
N ASP A 327 -2.43 -8.31 35.41
CA ASP A 327 -1.82 -9.65 35.48
C ASP A 327 -1.72 -10.29 34.10
N LEU A 328 -0.79 -9.79 33.29
CA LEU A 328 -0.57 -10.26 31.92
C LEU A 328 -0.14 -11.74 31.83
N LYS A 329 0.37 -12.32 32.92
CA LYS A 329 0.84 -13.72 32.94
C LYS A 329 -0.32 -14.70 33.01
N ASN A 330 -1.38 -14.36 33.74
CA ASN A 330 -2.53 -15.25 33.96
C ASN A 330 -3.82 -14.76 33.28
N THR A 331 -3.78 -13.60 32.62
CA THR A 331 -4.97 -13.06 31.95
C THR A 331 -5.35 -13.85 30.69
N ALA A 332 -6.66 -13.96 30.45
CA ALA A 332 -7.18 -14.37 29.16
C ALA A 332 -7.18 -13.18 28.18
N TRP A 333 -6.93 -13.46 26.91
CA TRP A 333 -6.87 -12.46 25.86
C TRP A 333 -8.15 -12.48 25.01
N LYS A 334 -8.81 -11.32 24.91
CA LYS A 334 -9.98 -11.13 24.06
C LYS A 334 -9.57 -10.65 22.68
N LEU A 335 -9.88 -11.43 21.65
CA LEU A 335 -9.77 -11.00 20.25
C LEU A 335 -10.84 -9.94 19.94
N ASN A 336 -10.41 -8.73 19.57
CA ASN A 336 -11.32 -7.62 19.28
C ASN A 336 -11.89 -7.67 17.84
N ASP A 337 -12.75 -6.70 17.52
CA ASP A 337 -13.54 -6.72 16.29
C ASP A 337 -12.75 -6.39 15.02
N LYS A 338 -11.47 -5.99 15.13
CA LYS A 338 -10.58 -5.91 13.96
C LYS A 338 -10.44 -7.26 13.25
N LYS A 339 -10.70 -8.38 13.95
CA LYS A 339 -10.79 -9.72 13.36
C LYS A 339 -11.75 -9.80 12.16
N TYR A 340 -12.78 -8.95 12.10
CA TYR A 340 -13.78 -9.00 11.03
C TYR A 340 -13.21 -8.60 9.67
N PHE A 341 -12.15 -7.79 9.61
CA PHE A 341 -11.39 -7.58 8.38
C PHE A 341 -10.90 -8.93 7.81
N PHE A 342 -10.25 -9.73 8.65
CA PHE A 342 -9.72 -11.03 8.25
C PHE A 342 -10.83 -12.06 8.03
N LYS A 343 -11.95 -11.97 8.78
CA LYS A 343 -13.13 -12.81 8.56
C LYS A 343 -13.74 -12.56 7.18
N LEU A 344 -13.91 -11.29 6.80
CA LEU A 344 -14.47 -10.87 5.52
C LEU A 344 -13.67 -11.50 4.37
N TRP A 345 -12.34 -11.34 4.40
CA TRP A 345 -11.40 -11.81 3.37
C TRP A 345 -10.93 -13.26 3.54
N LYS A 346 -11.51 -14.02 4.48
CA LYS A 346 -11.16 -15.41 4.70
C LYS A 346 -11.44 -16.23 3.43
N ASP A 347 -10.52 -17.13 3.09
CA ASP A 347 -10.57 -18.01 1.91
C ASP A 347 -10.50 -17.32 0.53
N VAL A 348 -10.60 -15.98 0.44
CA VAL A 348 -10.46 -15.26 -0.83
C VAL A 348 -9.06 -15.50 -1.41
N LYS A 349 -9.00 -16.17 -2.55
CA LYS A 349 -7.78 -16.55 -3.28
C LYS A 349 -8.14 -16.89 -4.73
N GLY A 350 -7.14 -17.33 -5.49
CA GLY A 350 -7.31 -17.74 -6.88
C GLY A 350 -6.92 -16.66 -7.88
N GLU A 351 -7.19 -16.91 -9.14
CA GLU A 351 -6.80 -16.08 -10.28
C GLU A 351 -7.77 -14.91 -10.45
N ARG A 352 -7.24 -13.71 -10.75
CA ARG A 352 -8.06 -12.55 -11.08
C ARG A 352 -8.93 -12.82 -12.31
N VAL A 353 -10.15 -12.33 -12.28
CA VAL A 353 -11.06 -12.33 -13.44
C VAL A 353 -11.49 -10.91 -13.81
N ASP A 354 -11.94 -10.71 -15.05
CA ASP A 354 -12.27 -9.39 -15.56
C ASP A 354 -13.47 -8.77 -14.82
N ILE A 355 -13.26 -7.60 -14.21
CA ILE A 355 -14.29 -6.85 -13.50
C ILE A 355 -14.04 -5.36 -13.65
N VAL A 356 -15.12 -4.59 -13.76
CA VAL A 356 -15.09 -3.14 -13.93
C VAL A 356 -16.27 -2.54 -13.16
N SER A 357 -16.08 -1.31 -12.69
CA SER A 357 -17.12 -0.43 -12.17
C SER A 357 -17.22 0.80 -13.06
N ASP A 358 -18.42 1.34 -13.24
CA ASP A 358 -18.67 2.61 -13.92
C ASP A 358 -18.69 3.81 -12.96
N ASN A 359 -18.69 3.57 -11.65
CA ASN A 359 -18.49 4.57 -10.62
C ASN A 359 -17.09 4.40 -9.97
N PRO A 360 -16.18 5.39 -10.07
CA PRO A 360 -14.84 5.29 -9.47
C PRO A 360 -14.84 5.20 -7.95
N ASP A 361 -15.91 5.60 -7.26
CA ASP A 361 -16.04 5.41 -5.80
C ASP A 361 -16.35 3.97 -5.40
N ILE A 362 -16.89 3.18 -6.32
CA ILE A 362 -17.20 1.77 -6.10
C ILE A 362 -16.02 0.93 -6.60
N GLN A 363 -15.16 0.55 -5.66
CA GLN A 363 -14.00 -0.27 -5.95
C GLN A 363 -14.41 -1.73 -6.09
N VAL A 364 -13.84 -2.44 -7.06
CA VAL A 364 -14.19 -3.82 -7.36
C VAL A 364 -12.96 -4.70 -7.58
N ALA A 365 -13.01 -5.91 -7.04
CA ALA A 365 -12.02 -6.96 -7.28
C ALA A 365 -12.72 -8.31 -7.40
N ALA A 366 -12.20 -9.21 -8.23
CA ALA A 366 -12.77 -10.54 -8.36
C ALA A 366 -11.71 -11.61 -8.59
N PHE A 367 -11.89 -12.75 -7.94
CA PHE A 367 -10.97 -13.88 -7.98
C PHE A 367 -11.74 -15.17 -8.18
N LYS A 368 -11.14 -16.08 -8.94
CA LYS A 368 -11.68 -17.41 -9.22
C LYS A 368 -10.66 -18.45 -8.77
N ASP A 369 -11.05 -19.29 -7.82
CA ASP A 369 -10.28 -20.42 -7.33
C ASP A 369 -11.01 -21.71 -7.70
N ASP A 370 -10.59 -22.32 -8.82
CA ASP A 370 -11.27 -23.45 -9.45
C ASP A 370 -12.78 -23.21 -9.69
N ASP A 371 -13.65 -23.75 -8.82
CA ASP A 371 -15.11 -23.62 -8.83
C ASP A 371 -15.67 -22.64 -7.80
N ARG A 372 -14.82 -21.87 -7.14
CA ARG A 372 -15.22 -20.76 -6.26
C ARG A 372 -14.97 -19.42 -6.92
N LEU A 373 -15.97 -18.55 -6.88
CA LEU A 373 -15.89 -17.16 -7.32
C LEU A 373 -16.03 -16.22 -6.12
N TYR A 374 -15.12 -15.26 -6.03
CA TYR A 374 -15.13 -14.17 -5.05
C TYR A 374 -15.29 -12.84 -5.77
N ILE A 375 -16.25 -12.03 -5.35
CA ILE A 375 -16.47 -10.66 -5.87
C ILE A 375 -16.48 -9.73 -4.67
N ALA A 376 -15.46 -8.88 -4.57
CA ALA A 376 -15.35 -7.86 -3.53
C ALA A 376 -15.77 -6.49 -4.07
N ILE A 377 -16.55 -5.76 -3.28
CA ILE A 377 -17.08 -4.43 -3.60
C ILE A 377 -16.87 -3.55 -2.38
N ASP A 378 -16.32 -2.36 -2.56
CA ASP A 378 -16.05 -1.39 -1.50
C ASP A 378 -16.51 0.01 -1.92
N ASN A 379 -17.05 0.79 -0.98
CA ASN A 379 -17.58 2.12 -1.23
C ASN A 379 -16.72 3.20 -0.58
N LEU A 380 -16.05 4.02 -1.40
CA LEU A 380 -15.26 5.17 -0.97
C LEU A 380 -16.08 6.44 -0.73
N ASP A 381 -17.32 6.47 -1.23
CA ASP A 381 -18.18 7.65 -1.17
C ASP A 381 -18.85 7.79 0.21
N ASP A 382 -19.30 9.00 0.52
CA ASP A 382 -20.02 9.30 1.75
C ASP A 382 -21.52 8.94 1.68
N TYR A 383 -21.98 8.44 0.54
CA TYR A 383 -23.38 8.11 0.26
C TYR A 383 -23.59 6.61 -0.04
N THR A 384 -24.84 6.16 0.14
CA THR A 384 -25.26 4.82 -0.27
C THR A 384 -25.39 4.75 -1.79
N HIS A 385 -24.83 3.71 -2.37
CA HIS A 385 -24.93 3.42 -3.81
C HIS A 385 -25.71 2.13 -4.05
N LYS A 386 -26.52 2.12 -5.11
CA LYS A 386 -27.12 0.91 -5.63
C LYS A 386 -26.28 0.35 -6.77
N VAL A 387 -25.58 -0.75 -6.53
CA VAL A 387 -24.68 -1.39 -7.48
C VAL A 387 -25.41 -2.50 -8.23
N ASN A 388 -25.60 -2.33 -9.54
CA ASN A 388 -26.22 -3.35 -10.39
C ASN A 388 -25.18 -4.39 -10.84
N LEU A 389 -25.40 -5.67 -10.53
CA LEU A 389 -24.45 -6.76 -10.79
C LEU A 389 -24.74 -7.42 -12.14
N LYS A 390 -23.93 -7.08 -13.14
CA LYS A 390 -24.02 -7.66 -14.50
C LYS A 390 -22.88 -8.64 -14.76
N ASN A 391 -23.18 -9.74 -15.43
CA ASN A 391 -22.21 -10.72 -15.89
C ASN A 391 -22.47 -11.09 -17.35
N VAL A 392 -21.41 -11.24 -18.14
CA VAL A 392 -21.54 -11.53 -19.59
C VAL A 392 -22.20 -12.89 -19.89
N LEU A 393 -22.22 -13.81 -18.93
CA LEU A 393 -22.89 -15.11 -18.99
C LEU A 393 -24.25 -15.11 -18.27
N ASN A 394 -24.78 -13.94 -17.91
CA ASN A 394 -26.03 -13.77 -17.16
C ASN A 394 -26.10 -14.62 -15.89
N TRP A 395 -24.96 -14.78 -15.21
CA TRP A 395 -24.84 -15.58 -13.98
C TRP A 395 -25.27 -17.05 -14.13
N LYS A 396 -25.32 -17.58 -15.36
CA LYS A 396 -25.67 -18.99 -15.59
C LYS A 396 -24.64 -19.90 -14.92
N GLY A 397 -25.14 -20.87 -14.13
CA GLY A 397 -24.31 -21.84 -13.44
C GLY A 397 -23.47 -21.24 -12.31
N VAL A 398 -24.00 -20.19 -11.67
CA VAL A 398 -23.51 -19.58 -10.44
C VAL A 398 -24.54 -19.83 -9.35
N ASP A 399 -24.17 -20.58 -8.30
CA ASP A 399 -25.07 -21.04 -7.25
C ASP A 399 -24.44 -20.84 -5.86
N ASN A 400 -25.18 -21.16 -4.78
CA ASN A 400 -24.70 -21.14 -3.39
C ASN A 400 -24.01 -19.82 -2.99
N VAL A 401 -24.68 -18.69 -3.23
CA VAL A 401 -24.07 -17.36 -3.03
C VAL A 401 -24.10 -16.99 -1.55
N SER A 402 -22.95 -16.90 -0.90
CA SER A 402 -22.79 -16.24 0.41
C SER A 402 -22.45 -14.77 0.21
N VAL A 403 -23.16 -13.89 0.92
CA VAL A 403 -22.92 -12.46 0.99
C VAL A 403 -22.33 -12.13 2.35
N ARG A 404 -21.05 -11.78 2.38
CA ARG A 404 -20.37 -11.24 3.57
C ARG A 404 -20.39 -9.73 3.49
N SER A 405 -20.86 -9.06 4.53
CA SER A 405 -20.95 -7.60 4.62
C SER A 405 -20.26 -7.13 5.90
N LEU A 406 -19.36 -6.17 5.78
CA LEU A 406 -18.73 -5.47 6.90
C LEU A 406 -19.03 -3.99 6.78
N LYS A 407 -19.80 -3.47 7.73
CA LYS A 407 -20.15 -2.05 7.83
C LYS A 407 -19.37 -1.42 8.98
N MET A 408 -18.73 -0.29 8.71
CA MET A 408 -18.23 0.58 9.77
C MET A 408 -19.26 1.64 10.11
N ILE A 409 -19.87 1.55 11.29
CA ILE A 409 -20.80 2.57 11.77
C ILE A 409 -20.09 3.39 12.84
N PHE A 410 -19.84 4.67 12.57
CA PHE A 410 -18.94 5.52 13.38
C PHE A 410 -19.17 5.42 14.90
N ASP A 411 -20.43 5.45 15.35
CA ASP A 411 -20.80 5.41 16.78
C ASP A 411 -21.12 4.00 17.32
N LYS A 412 -21.21 2.98 16.46
CA LYS A 412 -21.54 1.60 16.87
C LYS A 412 -20.39 0.61 16.70
N GLY A 413 -19.34 0.99 15.96
CA GLY A 413 -18.26 0.09 15.58
C GLY A 413 -18.63 -0.78 14.37
N ILE A 414 -18.08 -1.99 14.34
CA ILE A 414 -18.24 -2.91 13.20
C ILE A 414 -19.55 -3.68 13.34
N VAL A 415 -20.31 -3.74 12.24
CA VAL A 415 -21.40 -4.69 12.05
C VAL A 415 -21.00 -5.64 10.93
N TYR A 416 -20.78 -6.92 11.26
CA TYR A 416 -20.50 -7.98 10.31
C TYR A 416 -21.74 -8.88 10.14
N ASP A 417 -22.17 -9.07 8.90
CA ASP A 417 -23.28 -9.95 8.52
C ASP A 417 -22.82 -10.97 7.47
N GLU A 418 -23.36 -12.18 7.53
CA GLU A 418 -23.15 -13.20 6.51
C GLU A 418 -24.47 -13.94 6.27
N LYS A 419 -24.93 -13.93 5.02
CA LYS A 419 -26.19 -14.56 4.61
C LYS A 419 -26.03 -15.32 3.31
N THR A 420 -26.79 -16.39 3.15
CA THR A 420 -26.81 -17.17 1.91
C THR A 420 -28.01 -16.76 1.06
N LEU A 421 -27.80 -16.69 -0.25
CA LEU A 421 -28.79 -16.47 -1.28
C LEU A 421 -28.77 -17.65 -2.26
N ASN A 422 -29.94 -17.96 -2.82
CA ASN A 422 -30.07 -19.05 -3.81
C ASN A 422 -29.45 -18.71 -5.17
N SER A 423 -29.24 -17.42 -5.45
CA SER A 423 -28.68 -16.94 -6.72
C SER A 423 -27.98 -15.60 -6.53
N MET A 424 -27.18 -15.21 -7.53
CA MET A 424 -26.51 -13.90 -7.53
C MET A 424 -27.56 -12.78 -7.54
N PRO A 425 -27.52 -11.81 -6.61
CA PRO A 425 -28.48 -10.72 -6.60
C PRO A 425 -28.31 -9.84 -7.84
N GLN A 426 -29.42 -9.29 -8.36
CA GLN A 426 -29.36 -8.37 -9.51
C GLN A 426 -28.69 -7.03 -9.16
N SER A 427 -28.85 -6.60 -7.91
CA SER A 427 -28.22 -5.40 -7.37
C SER A 427 -27.98 -5.53 -5.88
N ILE A 428 -27.07 -4.73 -5.35
CA ILE A 428 -26.79 -4.60 -3.92
C ILE A 428 -26.74 -3.12 -3.58
N ASP A 429 -27.38 -2.74 -2.47
CA ASP A 429 -27.15 -1.44 -1.85
C ASP A 429 -25.92 -1.54 -0.95
N ILE A 430 -24.96 -0.63 -1.15
CA ILE A 430 -23.73 -0.54 -0.37
C ILE A 430 -23.66 0.84 0.26
N ILE A 431 -23.62 0.89 1.58
CA ILE A 431 -23.57 2.17 2.31
C ILE A 431 -22.14 2.72 2.36
N LYS A 432 -21.97 3.94 2.88
CA LYS A 432 -20.67 4.50 3.23
C LYS A 432 -19.87 3.55 4.15
N ASP A 433 -18.58 3.43 3.90
CA ASP A 433 -17.65 2.62 4.71
C ASP A 433 -18.08 1.14 4.87
N GLU A 434 -18.80 0.61 3.87
CA GLU A 434 -19.17 -0.79 3.75
C GLU A 434 -18.32 -1.50 2.70
N THR A 435 -17.89 -2.72 3.03
CA THR A 435 -17.25 -3.64 2.10
C THR A 435 -18.03 -4.96 2.07
N ILE A 436 -18.33 -5.45 0.87
CA ILE A 436 -19.11 -6.67 0.63
C ILE A 436 -18.26 -7.67 -0.16
N ILE A 437 -18.28 -8.94 0.25
CA ILE A 437 -17.69 -10.04 -0.52
C ILE A 437 -18.76 -11.09 -0.81
N LEU A 438 -19.05 -11.26 -2.10
CA LEU A 438 -19.89 -12.33 -2.62
C LEU A 438 -19.02 -13.54 -2.89
N CYS A 439 -19.34 -14.67 -2.28
CA CYS A 439 -18.68 -15.95 -2.50
C CYS A 439 -19.71 -16.87 -3.17
N ALA A 440 -19.40 -17.45 -4.32
CA ALA A 440 -20.34 -18.30 -5.05
C ALA A 440 -19.66 -19.53 -5.63
N ASP A 441 -20.42 -20.60 -5.81
CA ASP A 441 -20.01 -21.75 -6.60
C ASP A 441 -20.22 -21.45 -8.08
N ILE A 442 -19.30 -21.90 -8.93
CA ILE A 442 -19.40 -21.75 -10.37
C ILE A 442 -19.16 -23.09 -11.08
N SER A 443 -20.01 -23.39 -12.05
CA SER A 443 -19.87 -24.59 -12.89
C SER A 443 -18.75 -24.46 -13.95
N ARG A 444 -18.44 -23.22 -14.37
CA ARG A 444 -17.47 -22.97 -15.44
C ARG A 444 -16.06 -22.78 -14.91
N LYS A 445 -15.25 -23.83 -15.05
CA LYS A 445 -13.83 -23.82 -14.61
C LYS A 445 -12.85 -23.24 -15.65
N LYS A 446 -13.13 -23.34 -16.96
CA LYS A 446 -12.20 -22.91 -18.03
C LYS A 446 -12.41 -21.46 -18.49
N TYR A 447 -11.30 -20.72 -18.62
CA TYR A 447 -11.29 -19.39 -19.25
C TYR A 447 -11.44 -19.48 -20.77
N SER A 448 -12.19 -18.57 -21.36
CA SER A 448 -12.31 -18.41 -22.81
C SER A 448 -11.35 -17.36 -23.38
N ASN A 449 -10.92 -16.42 -22.54
CA ASN A 449 -10.05 -15.31 -22.94
C ASN A 449 -9.13 -14.88 -21.79
N ARG A 450 -8.19 -14.01 -22.12
CA ARG A 450 -7.27 -13.36 -21.20
C ARG A 450 -7.28 -11.86 -21.46
N ILE A 451 -7.21 -11.06 -20.41
CA ILE A 451 -6.99 -9.61 -20.47
C ILE A 451 -5.79 -9.23 -19.60
N VAL A 452 -4.88 -8.43 -20.16
CA VAL A 452 -3.62 -8.04 -19.50
C VAL A 452 -3.57 -6.54 -19.29
N ARG A 453 -3.48 -6.12 -18.02
CA ARG A 453 -3.21 -4.75 -17.60
C ARG A 453 -1.71 -4.47 -17.69
N THR A 454 -1.33 -3.41 -18.38
CA THR A 454 0.04 -2.87 -18.42
C THR A 454 0.00 -1.37 -18.17
N LYS A 455 0.92 -0.87 -17.35
CA LYS A 455 1.15 0.56 -17.12
C LYS A 455 2.37 1.03 -17.93
N TYR A 456 2.26 2.19 -18.56
CA TYR A 456 3.32 2.85 -19.32
C TYR A 456 3.58 4.21 -18.68
N TYR A 457 4.86 4.52 -18.48
CA TYR A 457 5.35 5.66 -17.72
C TYR A 457 5.96 6.70 -18.67
N SER A 458 5.82 7.98 -18.33
CA SER A 458 6.36 9.09 -19.11
C SER A 458 7.62 9.65 -18.45
N ASN A 459 8.59 10.05 -19.27
CA ASN A 459 9.76 10.80 -18.79
C ASN A 459 9.40 12.24 -18.38
N THR A 460 8.29 12.78 -18.90
CA THR A 460 7.75 14.05 -18.47
C THR A 460 6.98 13.85 -17.17
N TYR A 461 7.38 14.57 -16.12
CA TYR A 461 6.74 14.52 -14.80
C TYR A 461 6.84 15.87 -14.09
N LEU A 462 6.00 16.08 -13.08
CA LEU A 462 6.04 17.26 -12.19
C LEU A 462 6.07 18.60 -12.91
N GLN A 463 5.28 18.72 -13.98
CA GLN A 463 5.25 19.90 -14.84
C GLN A 463 4.37 21.00 -14.21
N PRO A 464 4.85 22.26 -14.16
CA PRO A 464 4.02 23.38 -13.75
C PRO A 464 2.88 23.59 -14.75
N VAL A 465 1.76 24.10 -14.27
CA VAL A 465 0.62 24.39 -15.13
C VAL A 465 0.52 25.88 -15.40
N GLU A 466 0.52 26.20 -16.69
CA GLU A 466 0.33 27.54 -17.22
C GLU A 466 -0.91 27.54 -18.13
N ALA A 467 -1.79 28.52 -17.95
CA ALA A 467 -3.06 28.62 -18.64
C ALA A 467 -2.87 28.62 -20.17
N GLY A 468 -3.61 27.77 -20.87
CA GLY A 468 -3.57 27.66 -22.32
C GLY A 468 -2.30 27.04 -22.91
N LYS A 469 -1.29 26.69 -22.10
CA LYS A 469 -0.07 26.02 -22.58
C LYS A 469 -0.20 24.51 -22.45
N PRO A 470 -0.04 23.76 -23.55
CA PRO A 470 -0.11 22.30 -23.51
C PRO A 470 1.13 21.71 -22.84
N ILE A 471 0.91 20.75 -21.94
CA ILE A 471 1.95 19.87 -21.38
C ILE A 471 1.88 18.55 -22.12
N VAL A 472 3.00 18.10 -22.68
CA VAL A 472 3.06 16.89 -23.53
C VAL A 472 3.76 15.75 -22.81
N PHE A 473 3.11 14.60 -22.78
CA PHE A 473 3.59 13.34 -22.22
C PHE A 473 3.66 12.31 -23.33
N ASP A 474 4.87 11.78 -23.56
CA ASP A 474 5.11 10.77 -24.57
C ASP A 474 5.26 9.38 -23.93
N PHE A 475 4.72 8.38 -24.63
CA PHE A 475 4.76 6.98 -24.20
C PHE A 475 5.19 6.08 -25.36
N ASP A 476 6.05 5.13 -25.04
CA ASP A 476 6.56 4.13 -25.98
C ASP A 476 6.15 2.71 -25.59
N GLY A 477 6.26 1.79 -26.54
CA GLY A 477 6.03 0.35 -26.30
C GLY A 477 4.56 -0.07 -26.25
N LEU A 478 3.60 0.85 -26.45
CA LEU A 478 2.19 0.52 -26.52
C LEU A 478 1.87 -0.36 -27.72
N LYS A 479 0.91 -1.27 -27.53
CA LYS A 479 0.47 -2.22 -28.55
C LYS A 479 -1.00 -1.98 -28.88
N PRO A 480 -1.35 -1.69 -30.15
CA PRO A 480 -2.74 -1.68 -30.59
C PRO A 480 -3.46 -3.01 -30.33
N GLY A 481 -4.78 -2.98 -30.26
CA GLY A 481 -5.59 -4.13 -29.89
C GLY A 481 -7.03 -3.76 -29.56
N THR A 482 -7.70 -4.66 -28.84
CA THR A 482 -9.03 -4.45 -28.27
C THR A 482 -8.93 -4.55 -26.76
N GLY A 483 -9.63 -3.68 -26.04
CA GLY A 483 -9.47 -3.60 -24.61
C GLY A 483 -10.02 -2.30 -24.03
N ARG A 484 -9.48 -1.92 -22.88
CA ARG A 484 -9.76 -0.66 -22.19
C ARG A 484 -8.46 0.13 -22.01
N ALA A 485 -8.55 1.43 -22.10
CA ALA A 485 -7.41 2.32 -21.89
C ALA A 485 -7.83 3.46 -20.97
N VAL A 486 -6.94 3.81 -20.04
CA VAL A 486 -7.16 4.82 -19.01
C VAL A 486 -5.91 5.66 -18.89
N LEU A 487 -6.04 6.98 -18.94
CA LEU A 487 -5.00 7.87 -18.47
C LEU A 487 -5.15 8.04 -16.96
N ARG A 488 -4.04 7.94 -16.24
CA ARG A 488 -3.97 8.19 -14.81
C ARG A 488 -3.23 9.50 -14.63
N MET A 489 -4.00 10.57 -14.49
CA MET A 489 -3.47 11.93 -14.37
C MET A 489 -3.46 12.34 -12.91
N SER A 490 -2.26 12.42 -12.33
CA SER A 490 -2.10 12.92 -10.96
C SER A 490 -1.79 14.40 -10.97
N ILE A 491 -2.60 15.20 -10.27
CA ILE A 491 -2.45 16.66 -10.20
C ILE A 491 -2.38 17.11 -8.75
N GLY A 492 -1.54 18.10 -8.48
CA GLY A 492 -1.50 18.86 -7.23
C GLY A 492 -1.86 20.31 -7.49
N ARG A 493 -3.03 20.77 -7.04
CA ARG A 493 -3.56 22.10 -7.33
C ARG A 493 -4.38 22.64 -6.15
N LYS A 494 -4.50 23.96 -6.09
CA LYS A 494 -5.46 24.62 -5.19
C LYS A 494 -6.89 24.23 -5.53
N HIS A 495 -7.79 24.27 -4.55
CA HIS A 495 -9.15 23.74 -4.68
C HIS A 495 -10.00 24.48 -5.72
N GLU A 496 -9.83 25.80 -5.80
CA GLU A 496 -10.53 26.68 -6.74
C GLU A 496 -10.07 26.49 -8.19
N MET A 497 -8.91 25.87 -8.41
CA MET A 497 -8.37 25.64 -9.75
C MET A 497 -9.05 24.45 -10.42
N SER A 498 -9.12 24.52 -11.75
CA SER A 498 -9.72 23.50 -12.60
C SER A 498 -9.01 22.15 -12.44
N LYS A 499 -9.84 21.12 -12.36
CA LYS A 499 -9.45 19.70 -12.41
C LYS A 499 -9.85 19.06 -13.74
N LYS A 500 -10.36 19.86 -14.69
CA LYS A 500 -10.87 19.46 -16.00
C LYS A 500 -10.10 20.17 -17.12
N PRO A 501 -8.86 19.76 -17.39
CA PRO A 501 -8.14 20.25 -18.56
C PRO A 501 -8.74 19.70 -19.86
N GLU A 502 -8.41 20.31 -20.98
CA GLU A 502 -8.55 19.66 -22.27
C GLU A 502 -7.48 18.58 -22.42
N ILE A 503 -7.87 17.38 -22.87
CA ILE A 503 -6.98 16.25 -23.10
C ILE A 503 -7.04 15.80 -24.55
N MET A 504 -5.88 15.64 -25.16
CA MET A 504 -5.74 15.05 -26.49
C MET A 504 -4.86 13.81 -26.41
N VAL A 505 -5.36 12.68 -26.88
CA VAL A 505 -4.59 11.45 -27.08
C VAL A 505 -4.34 11.28 -28.57
N ASN A 506 -3.07 11.36 -28.98
CA ASN A 506 -2.67 11.28 -30.38
C ASN A 506 -3.43 12.27 -31.29
N GLY A 507 -3.67 13.49 -30.78
CA GLY A 507 -4.41 14.55 -31.49
C GLY A 507 -5.92 14.36 -31.54
N LYS A 508 -6.49 13.42 -30.77
CA LYS A 508 -7.94 13.25 -30.62
C LYS A 508 -8.38 13.61 -29.21
N LYS A 509 -9.42 14.44 -29.12
CA LYS A 509 -10.00 14.88 -27.85
C LYS A 509 -10.56 13.68 -27.07
N VAL A 510 -10.36 13.70 -25.77
CA VAL A 510 -10.89 12.73 -24.80
C VAL A 510 -11.65 13.50 -23.73
N ASP A 511 -12.80 12.97 -23.33
CA ASP A 511 -13.66 13.60 -22.33
C ASP A 511 -13.11 13.40 -20.92
N MET A 512 -13.15 14.46 -20.13
CA MET A 512 -12.82 14.40 -18.70
C MET A 512 -14.03 13.88 -17.91
N PRO A 513 -13.83 12.92 -16.99
CA PRO A 513 -14.88 12.55 -16.06
C PRO A 513 -15.13 13.68 -15.04
N ASP A 514 -16.33 13.67 -14.46
CA ASP A 514 -16.73 14.60 -13.41
C ASP A 514 -16.40 14.08 -12.01
N ASN A 515 -16.11 12.78 -11.87
CA ASN A 515 -15.84 12.10 -10.62
C ASN A 515 -14.48 11.38 -10.63
N TRP A 516 -13.94 11.08 -9.45
CA TRP A 516 -12.70 10.33 -9.23
C TRP A 516 -12.85 9.45 -7.99
N ARG A 517 -11.83 8.63 -7.68
CA ARG A 517 -11.90 7.71 -6.54
C ARG A 517 -11.91 8.50 -5.22
N GLY A 518 -12.98 8.37 -4.45
CA GLY A 518 -13.15 8.99 -3.15
C GLY A 518 -13.43 10.50 -3.22
N TYR A 519 -13.47 11.11 -2.04
CA TYR A 519 -13.88 12.49 -1.83
C TYR A 519 -13.05 13.58 -2.56
N ASP A 520 -13.53 14.82 -2.46
CA ASP A 520 -12.98 16.01 -3.14
C ASP A 520 -11.75 16.65 -2.48
N GLN A 521 -11.34 16.13 -1.32
CA GLN A 521 -10.22 16.64 -0.53
C GLN A 521 -10.41 18.03 0.10
N THR A 522 -11.64 18.54 0.25
CA THR A 522 -11.92 19.86 0.86
C THR A 522 -11.35 20.04 2.28
N GLY A 523 -11.10 18.97 3.03
CA GLY A 523 -10.41 19.02 4.33
C GLY A 523 -8.88 19.24 4.27
N ARG A 524 -8.28 19.27 3.07
CA ARG A 524 -6.84 19.46 2.80
C ARG A 524 -6.60 20.86 2.24
N ASP A 525 -5.38 21.37 2.33
CA ASP A 525 -5.04 22.71 1.80
C ASP A 525 -5.03 22.74 0.26
N ASP A 526 -4.60 21.62 -0.34
CA ASP A 526 -4.51 21.43 -1.78
C ASP A 526 -5.18 20.10 -2.15
N PHE A 527 -5.75 20.03 -3.35
CA PHE A 527 -6.10 18.77 -3.97
C PHE A 527 -4.82 18.12 -4.48
N PHE A 528 -4.50 16.91 -4.00
CA PHE A 528 -3.50 16.06 -4.62
C PHE A 528 -4.09 14.68 -4.86
N GLY A 529 -4.43 14.38 -6.11
CA GLY A 529 -5.17 13.18 -6.45
C GLY A 529 -4.97 12.75 -7.90
N MET A 530 -5.15 11.44 -8.11
CA MET A 530 -5.13 10.80 -9.42
C MET A 530 -6.56 10.71 -9.96
N ILE A 531 -6.76 11.26 -11.15
CA ILE A 531 -8.02 11.19 -11.90
C ILE A 531 -7.82 10.16 -13.02
N GLU A 532 -8.66 9.12 -13.01
CA GLU A 532 -8.72 8.13 -14.09
C GLU A 532 -9.56 8.68 -15.23
N ILE A 533 -8.99 8.78 -16.43
CA ILE A 533 -9.69 9.27 -17.63
C ILE A 533 -9.76 8.12 -18.63
N PRO A 534 -10.88 7.37 -18.66
CA PRO A 534 -11.08 6.33 -19.65
C PRO A 534 -11.13 6.90 -21.06
N PHE A 535 -10.53 6.21 -22.02
CA PHE A 535 -10.61 6.60 -23.42
C PHE A 535 -10.68 5.39 -24.33
N ASP A 536 -11.04 5.64 -25.59
CA ASP A 536 -11.15 4.59 -26.58
C ASP A 536 -9.78 3.98 -26.91
N TYR A 537 -9.64 2.68 -26.68
CA TYR A 537 -8.42 1.92 -27.00
C TYR A 537 -7.97 2.10 -28.45
N ARG A 538 -8.89 2.35 -29.38
CA ARG A 538 -8.59 2.59 -30.82
C ARG A 538 -7.70 3.81 -31.04
N LEU A 539 -7.60 4.72 -30.08
CA LEU A 539 -6.69 5.87 -30.15
C LEU A 539 -5.23 5.47 -29.97
N ILE A 540 -4.93 4.28 -29.43
CA ILE A 540 -3.56 3.78 -29.26
C ILE A 540 -2.97 3.40 -30.62
N ARG A 541 -1.79 3.96 -30.91
CA ARG A 541 -1.02 3.68 -32.12
C ARG A 541 0.12 2.71 -31.83
N LYS A 542 0.58 2.04 -32.88
CA LYS A 542 1.85 1.30 -32.84
C LYS A 542 2.99 2.31 -32.76
N GLY A 543 3.92 2.13 -31.82
CA GLY A 543 5.06 3.02 -31.63
C GLY A 543 4.75 4.15 -30.65
N LYS A 544 5.23 5.36 -30.95
CA LYS A 544 5.10 6.53 -30.08
C LYS A 544 3.63 6.97 -29.95
N ASN A 545 3.18 7.15 -28.71
CA ASN A 545 1.90 7.73 -28.37
C ASN A 545 2.14 9.02 -27.59
N SER A 546 1.32 10.03 -27.83
CA SER A 546 1.45 11.34 -27.20
C SER A 546 0.13 11.76 -26.57
N VAL A 547 0.22 12.29 -25.35
CA VAL A 547 -0.90 12.83 -24.59
C VAL A 547 -0.57 14.29 -24.30
N SER A 548 -1.43 15.22 -24.73
CA SER A 548 -1.32 16.62 -24.35
C SER A 548 -2.44 17.03 -23.40
N VAL A 549 -2.10 17.80 -22.38
CA VAL A 549 -3.03 18.31 -21.38
C VAL A 549 -2.92 19.83 -21.33
N THR A 550 -4.04 20.53 -21.44
CA THR A 550 -4.09 22.01 -21.42
C THR A 550 -5.13 22.47 -20.40
N PHE A 551 -4.68 23.21 -19.38
CA PHE A 551 -5.56 23.77 -18.37
C PHE A 551 -6.01 25.19 -18.75
N PRO A 552 -7.23 25.60 -18.33
CA PRO A 552 -7.72 26.96 -18.56
C PRO A 552 -7.12 28.00 -17.59
N ASP A 553 -6.49 27.56 -16.50
CA ASP A 553 -5.96 28.40 -15.42
C ASP A 553 -4.51 28.05 -15.03
N ASN A 554 -3.88 28.96 -14.29
CA ASN A 554 -2.49 28.83 -13.85
C ASN A 554 -2.38 28.15 -12.47
N GLY A 555 -1.17 27.67 -12.15
CA GLY A 555 -0.80 27.25 -10.80
C GLY A 555 -0.94 25.76 -10.55
N GLY A 556 -0.21 25.24 -9.56
CA GLY A 556 -0.12 23.81 -9.32
C GLY A 556 0.64 23.04 -10.41
N ARG A 557 0.58 21.71 -10.35
CA ARG A 557 1.38 20.81 -11.20
C ARG A 557 0.60 19.60 -11.68
N VAL A 558 0.94 19.13 -12.88
CA VAL A 558 0.69 17.74 -13.27
C VAL A 558 1.86 16.91 -12.74
N ALA A 559 1.63 16.19 -11.64
CA ALA A 559 2.64 15.40 -10.95
C ALA A 559 3.09 14.22 -11.81
N THR A 560 2.14 13.45 -12.35
CA THR A 560 2.40 12.33 -13.25
C THR A 560 1.29 12.17 -14.29
N MET A 561 1.68 11.60 -15.44
CA MET A 561 0.76 11.02 -16.41
C MET A 561 1.23 9.58 -16.67
N ILE A 562 0.39 8.61 -16.33
CA ILE A 562 0.63 7.18 -16.61
C ILE A 562 -0.48 6.70 -17.52
N LEU A 563 -0.12 5.97 -18.58
CA LEU A 563 -1.10 5.36 -19.47
C LEU A 563 -1.27 3.89 -19.07
N GLN A 564 -2.48 3.49 -18.71
CA GLN A 564 -2.84 2.12 -18.40
C GLN A 564 -3.65 1.51 -19.55
N THR A 565 -3.25 0.33 -20.00
CA THR A 565 -4.02 -0.46 -20.98
C THR A 565 -4.41 -1.79 -20.38
N GLU A 566 -5.63 -2.25 -20.65
CA GLU A 566 -6.07 -3.62 -20.41
C GLU A 566 -6.42 -4.25 -21.75
N ARG A 567 -5.56 -5.11 -22.28
CA ARG A 567 -5.64 -5.64 -23.65
C ARG A 567 -6.06 -7.09 -23.64
N TYR A 568 -7.07 -7.44 -24.44
CA TYR A 568 -7.48 -8.83 -24.65
C TYR A 568 -6.49 -9.57 -25.57
N ASP A 569 -6.27 -10.86 -25.31
CA ASP A 569 -5.53 -11.75 -26.23
C ASP A 569 -6.36 -12.09 -27.47
N LYS A 570 -7.63 -12.50 -27.27
CA LYS A 570 -8.59 -12.69 -28.37
C LYS A 570 -9.43 -11.44 -28.52
N LYS A 571 -9.58 -10.98 -29.78
CA LYS A 571 -10.45 -9.85 -30.10
C LYS A 571 -11.88 -10.11 -29.60
N VAL A 572 -12.38 -9.21 -28.77
CA VAL A 572 -13.79 -9.18 -28.39
C VAL A 572 -14.47 -8.16 -29.32
N ARG A 573 -15.46 -8.59 -30.10
CA ARG A 573 -16.31 -7.66 -30.85
C ARG A 573 -17.23 -7.00 -29.83
N LYS A 574 -17.12 -5.68 -29.66
CA LYS A 574 -18.11 -4.90 -28.93
C LYS A 574 -19.35 -4.73 -29.78
#